data_AF-A0A2V6FV75-F1
#
_entry.id   AF-A0A2V6FV75-F1
#
_cell.length_a   1.000
_cell.length_b   1.000
_cell.length_c   1.000
_cell.angle_alpha   90.00
_cell.angle_beta   90.00
_cell.angle_gamma   90.00
#
_symmetry.space_group_name_H-M   'P 1'
#
loop_
_entity.id
_entity.type
_entity.pdbx_description
1 polymer ?
#
loop_
_entity_poly.entity_id
_entity_poly.type
_entity_poly.pdbx_seq_one_letter_code
_entity_poly.pdbx_strand_id
1 'polypeptide(L)'
;MMYYLHRLSEQFFGFNVFFYVTFRAIAAAVTGFVICLIFGKLVIRLLTALKLGQPIRLASEVHRLAELHGGKQGTPTMGGVLIIGA
;
A
#
# COMPACT_ATOMS: atom_id res chain seq x y z
N MET A 1 -15.30 -2.47 -4.46
CA MET A 1 -16.21 -1.76 -3.52
C MET A 1 -17.23 -0.81 -4.18
N MET A 2 -16.91 -0.15 -5.31
CA MET A 2 -17.82 0.84 -5.94
C MET A 2 -19.02 0.30 -6.75
N TYR A 3 -19.45 -0.95 -6.49
CA TYR A 3 -20.61 -1.53 -7.19
C TYR A 3 -21.93 -0.92 -6.68
N TYR A 4 -22.04 -0.65 -5.38
CA TYR A 4 -23.26 -0.15 -4.76
C TYR A 4 -23.55 1.34 -5.03
N LEU A 5 -22.53 2.13 -5.43
CA LEU A 5 -22.73 3.55 -5.75
C LEU A 5 -23.59 3.79 -6.99
N HIS A 6 -23.73 2.79 -7.86
CA HIS A 6 -24.67 2.85 -8.98
C HIS A 6 -26.13 2.98 -8.50
N ARG A 7 -26.53 2.43 -7.33
CA ARG A 7 -27.91 2.58 -6.82
C ARG A 7 -28.32 4.03 -6.56
N LEU A 8 -27.35 4.94 -6.39
CA LEU A 8 -27.61 6.37 -6.20
C LEU A 8 -27.74 7.14 -7.53
N SER A 9 -27.52 6.48 -8.67
CA SER A 9 -27.64 7.12 -9.99
C SER A 9 -29.08 7.45 -10.39
N GLU A 10 -30.08 6.87 -9.72
CA GLU A 10 -31.48 7.25 -9.94
C GLU A 10 -31.80 8.65 -9.38
N GLN A 11 -31.01 9.15 -8.43
CA GLN A 11 -31.22 10.48 -7.82
C GLN A 11 -30.31 11.58 -8.39
N PHE A 12 -29.16 11.22 -8.99
CA PHE A 12 -28.20 12.18 -9.53
C PHE A 12 -27.60 11.69 -10.86
N PHE A 13 -27.85 12.44 -11.94
CA PHE A 13 -27.38 12.15 -13.30
C PHE A 13 -25.85 11.98 -13.41
N GLY A 14 -25.08 12.63 -12.54
CA GLY A 14 -23.61 12.52 -12.51
C GLY A 14 -23.07 11.16 -12.06
N PHE A 15 -23.87 10.32 -11.38
CA PHE A 15 -23.45 8.98 -10.95
C PHE A 15 -23.52 7.93 -12.07
N ASN A 16 -24.01 8.30 -13.26
CA ASN A 16 -24.03 7.42 -14.42
C ASN A 16 -22.62 6.98 -14.86
N VAL A 17 -21.59 7.75 -14.46
CA VAL A 17 -20.18 7.43 -14.76
C VAL A 17 -19.71 6.15 -14.05
N PHE A 18 -20.34 5.77 -12.93
CA PHE A 18 -20.00 4.54 -12.19
C PHE A 18 -20.50 3.24 -12.86
N PHE A 19 -21.31 3.31 -13.91
CA PHE A 19 -21.64 2.14 -14.74
C PHE A 19 -20.44 1.68 -15.57
N TYR A 20 -19.55 2.60 -15.94
CA TYR A 20 -18.37 2.27 -16.71
C TYR A 20 -17.34 1.56 -15.82
N VAL A 21 -17.07 0.30 -16.15
CA VAL A 21 -16.06 -0.52 -15.44
C VAL A 21 -14.69 0.15 -15.49
N THR A 22 -14.33 0.80 -16.61
CA THR A 22 -13.08 1.55 -16.79
C THR A 22 -12.93 2.68 -15.78
N PHE A 23 -13.98 3.48 -15.59
CA PHE A 23 -13.98 4.55 -14.60
C PHE A 23 -13.82 4.01 -13.18
N ARG A 24 -14.55 2.94 -12.84
CA ARG A 24 -14.43 2.28 -11.53
C ARG A 24 -13.04 1.70 -11.28
N ALA A 25 -12.40 1.13 -12.30
CA ALA A 25 -11.05 0.58 -12.19
C ALA A 25 -10.03 1.69 -11.90
N ILE A 26 -10.08 2.79 -12.65
CA ILE A 26 -9.19 3.94 -12.44
C ILE A 26 -9.44 4.54 -11.06
N ALA A 27 -10.69 4.76 -10.69
CA ALA A 27 -11.01 5.37 -9.42
C ALA A 27 -10.62 4.47 -8.23
N ALA A 28 -10.70 3.13 -8.35
CA ALA A 28 -10.17 2.21 -7.35
C ALA A 28 -8.65 2.32 -7.22
N ALA A 29 -7.91 2.37 -8.35
CA ALA A 29 -6.47 2.52 -8.35
C ALA A 29 -6.02 3.85 -7.72
N VAL A 30 -6.68 4.96 -8.09
CA VAL A 30 -6.39 6.29 -7.52
C VAL A 30 -6.69 6.32 -6.02
N THR A 31 -7.81 5.74 -5.59
CA THR A 31 -8.19 5.70 -4.17
C THR A 31 -7.15 4.92 -3.36
N GLY A 32 -6.76 3.72 -3.81
CA GLY A 32 -5.72 2.93 -3.14
C GLY A 32 -4.36 3.63 -3.11
N PHE A 33 -3.99 4.31 -4.20
CA PHE A 33 -2.75 5.10 -4.26
C PHE A 33 -2.76 6.25 -3.25
N VAL A 34 -3.86 7.00 -3.16
CA VAL A 34 -4.00 8.12 -2.21
C VAL A 34 -3.96 7.61 -0.77
N ILE A 35 -4.61 6.49 -0.46
CA ILE A 35 -4.54 5.86 0.87
C ILE A 35 -3.08 5.48 1.20
N CYS A 36 -2.38 4.83 0.28
CA CYS A 36 -0.98 4.47 0.46
C CYS A 36 -0.08 5.69 0.72
N LEU A 37 -0.29 6.81 0.03
CA LEU A 37 0.48 8.03 0.24
C LEU A 37 0.20 8.69 1.59
N ILE A 38 -1.07 8.76 2.00
CA ILE A 38 -1.48 9.40 3.26
C ILE A 38 -1.02 8.57 4.46
N PHE A 39 -1.29 7.27 4.44
CA PHE A 39 -1.04 6.39 5.58
C PHE A 39 0.36 5.78 5.59
N GLY A 40 1.13 5.87 4.50
CA GLY A 40 2.46 5.27 4.39
C GLY A 40 3.41 5.68 5.52
N LYS A 41 3.54 6.98 5.81
CA LYS A 41 4.41 7.48 6.90
C LYS A 41 3.93 7.04 8.29
N LEU A 42 2.64 6.84 8.48
CA LEU A 42 2.07 6.37 9.75
C LEU A 42 2.39 4.88 9.94
N VAL A 43 2.11 4.06 8.93
CA VAL A 43 2.32 2.61 8.95
C VAL A 43 3.81 2.28 9.09
N ILE A 44 4.70 2.98 8.38
CA ILE A 44 6.16 2.78 8.54
C ILE A 44 6.59 3.04 9.99
N ARG A 45 6.16 4.16 10.60
CA ARG A 45 6.49 4.48 12.00
C ARG A 45 5.95 3.43 12.96
N LEU A 46 4.73 2.95 12.74
CA LEU A 46 4.12 1.91 13.56
C LEU A 46 4.89 0.58 13.47
N LEU A 47 5.23 0.13 12.25
CA LEU A 47 5.98 -1.10 12.03
C LEU A 47 7.41 -1.02 12.60
N THR A 48 8.04 0.15 12.51
CA THR A 48 9.34 0.40 13.16
C THR A 48 9.23 0.35 14.68
N ALA A 49 8.18 0.93 15.27
CA ALA A 49 7.95 0.88 16.72
C ALA A 49 7.69 -0.55 17.23
N LEU A 50 7.03 -1.39 16.43
CA LEU A 50 6.80 -2.81 16.72
C LEU A 50 8.06 -3.68 16.58
N LYS A 51 9.22 -3.09 16.23
CA LYS A 51 10.50 -3.79 16.01
C LYS A 51 10.41 -4.95 15.01
N LEU A 52 9.48 -4.85 14.05
CA LEU A 52 9.37 -5.79 12.93
C LEU A 52 10.46 -5.47 11.90
N GLY A 53 11.73 -5.62 12.27
CA GLY A 53 12.86 -5.42 11.36
C GLY A 53 13.15 -6.66 10.52
N GLN A 54 13.62 -6.47 9.29
CA GLN A 54 14.12 -7.59 8.49
C GLN A 54 15.46 -8.09 9.07
N PRO A 55 15.62 -9.40 9.35
CA PRO A 55 16.88 -9.94 9.81
C PRO A 55 17.94 -9.82 8.71
N ILE A 56 19.09 -9.24 9.06
CA ILE A 56 20.20 -9.01 8.12
C ILE A 56 21.14 -10.19 8.21
N ARG A 57 21.44 -10.78 7.05
CA ARG A 57 22.43 -11.86 6.93
C ARG A 57 23.83 -11.27 7.03
N LEU A 58 24.68 -11.93 7.81
CA LEU A 58 26.03 -11.44 8.11
C LEU A 58 26.96 -11.58 6.89
N ALA A 59 28.06 -10.81 6.88
CA ALA A 59 29.09 -10.90 5.83
C ALA A 59 29.69 -12.31 5.69
N SER A 60 29.68 -13.10 6.77
CA SER A 60 30.06 -14.52 6.76
C SER A 60 29.15 -15.38 5.87
N GLU A 61 27.86 -15.05 5.77
CA GLU A 61 26.88 -15.85 5.02
C GLU A 61 26.74 -15.40 3.56
N VAL A 62 26.94 -14.11 3.26
CA VAL A 62 26.66 -13.55 1.93
C VAL A 62 27.85 -12.84 1.29
N HIS A 63 29.02 -12.86 1.94
CA HIS A 63 30.28 -12.31 1.43
C HIS A 63 30.09 -10.88 0.87
N ARG A 64 30.35 -10.68 -0.42
CA ARG A 64 30.25 -9.36 -1.09
C ARG A 64 28.82 -8.81 -1.16
N LEU A 65 27.78 -9.64 -1.05
CA LEU A 65 26.40 -9.15 -1.04
C LEU A 65 26.04 -8.45 0.28
N ALA A 66 26.81 -8.63 1.36
CA ALA A 66 26.54 -7.95 2.62
C ALA A 66 26.74 -6.43 2.52
N GLU A 67 27.71 -5.97 1.73
CA GLU A 67 27.92 -4.53 1.45
C GLU A 67 26.69 -3.88 0.80
N LEU A 68 26.05 -4.59 -0.14
CA LEU A 68 24.85 -4.12 -0.84
C LEU A 68 23.59 -4.10 0.06
N HIS A 69 23.59 -4.90 1.13
CA HIS A 69 22.45 -5.01 2.06
C HIS A 69 22.59 -4.18 3.32
N GLY A 70 23.79 -3.65 3.64
CA GLY A 70 24.04 -2.83 4.82
C GLY A 70 23.12 -1.60 4.91
N GLY A 71 22.82 -0.96 3.77
CA GLY A 71 21.91 0.20 3.71
C GLY A 71 20.43 -0.13 3.99
N LYS A 72 20.05 -1.41 4.05
CA LYS A 72 18.68 -1.84 4.40
C LYS A 72 18.54 -2.11 5.91
N GLN A 73 19.57 -1.82 6.69
CA GLN A 73 19.55 -2.03 8.14
C GLN A 73 18.51 -1.13 8.81
N GLY A 74 17.56 -1.75 9.51
CA GLY A 74 16.48 -1.03 10.21
C GLY A 74 15.22 -0.78 9.37
N THR A 75 15.13 -1.25 8.12
CA THR A 75 13.88 -1.18 7.36
C THR A 75 12.84 -2.12 7.96
N PRO A 76 11.63 -1.64 8.31
CA PRO A 76 10.58 -2.49 8.81
C PRO A 76 10.07 -3.46 7.73
N THR A 77 9.69 -4.67 8.14
CA THR A 77 9.00 -5.67 7.31
C THR A 77 7.48 -5.55 7.45
N MET A 78 6.72 -6.35 6.69
CA MET A 78 5.24 -6.41 6.72
C MET A 78 4.51 -5.19 6.14
N GLY A 79 5.11 -4.49 5.17
CA GLY A 79 4.44 -3.41 4.44
C GLY A 79 3.15 -3.82 3.71
N GLY A 80 2.92 -5.13 3.49
CA GLY A 80 1.70 -5.67 2.91
C GLY A 80 0.42 -5.33 3.69
N VAL A 81 0.53 -4.97 4.98
CA VAL A 81 -0.61 -4.47 5.77
C VAL A 81 -1.21 -3.20 5.15
N LEU A 82 -0.38 -2.31 4.61
CA LEU A 82 -0.85 -1.11 3.91
C LEU A 82 -1.54 -1.47 2.59
N ILE A 83 -1.07 -2.51 1.90
CA ILE A 83 -1.63 -2.95 0.61
C ILE A 83 -2.98 -3.65 0.79
N ILE A 84 -3.12 -4.48 1.82
CA ILE A 84 -4.39 -5.17 2.11
C ILE A 84 -5.41 -4.21 2.73
N GLY A 85 -4.94 -3.21 3.48
CA GLY A 85 -5.81 -2.22 4.12
C GLY A 85 -6.29 -1.09 3.19
N ALA A 86 -5.67 -0.90 2.02
CA ALA A 86 -6.01 0.12 1.04
C ALA A 86 -6.99 -0.39 -0.02
#